data_AF-A0AAN9IGZ3-F1
#
_entry.id   AF-A0AAN9IGZ3-F1
#
_cell.length_a   1.000
_cell.length_b   1.000
_cell.length_c   1.000
_cell.angle_alpha   90.00
_cell.angle_beta   90.00
_cell.angle_gamma   90.00
#
_symmetry.space_group_name_H-M   'P 1'
#
loop_
_entity.id
_entity.type
_entity.pdbx_description
1 polymer ?
#
loop_
_entity_poly.entity_id
_entity_poly.type
_entity_poly.pdbx_seq_one_letter_code
_entity_poly.pdbx_strand_id
1 'polypeptide(L)'
;MVGAILHINGFSTVHFSPISNHSRTNLAPPKPPMLVRTTQPHPYWASLNSDIEAYLKKAIPMKEPLIVFEPMHHLTFAAPRTTIPALCLMACELVGGDRHQAMAAASALLLLNAATYTHEHLPLIDNRGLKPKLKPMIHHAYDPNIELLTGDGIIPFAFELLARSQDPAHNSSSHILRAIIEISRVMGSKGVIDGQYKKKLASQTIGGELCHVERIKRVVEKNEAALHACGAACGAILGGGSEEEIERLRKYGFHVGMIQGLVQNGLREETKWISNLALKELEIFLGRSRNVDAISAFIHA
;
A
#
# COMPACT_ATOMS: atom_id res chain seq x y z
N MET A 1 -57.05 -10.44 18.98
CA MET A 1 -57.05 -10.15 20.43
C MET A 1 -55.61 -9.85 20.81
N VAL A 2 -55.14 -8.61 20.74
CA VAL A 2 -55.32 -7.48 21.68
C VAL A 2 -54.86 -7.81 23.11
N GLY A 3 -53.87 -7.04 23.60
CA GLY A 3 -53.41 -6.96 25.00
C GLY A 3 -51.93 -7.34 25.16
N ALA A 4 -50.93 -6.50 24.90
CA ALA A 4 -50.53 -5.24 25.55
C ALA A 4 -49.88 -5.38 26.95
N ILE A 5 -48.57 -5.10 26.97
CA ILE A 5 -47.78 -4.33 27.97
C ILE A 5 -47.40 -5.04 29.31
N LEU A 6 -46.10 -5.19 29.57
CA LEU A 6 -45.38 -4.42 30.60
C LEU A 6 -43.85 -4.64 30.53
N HIS A 7 -43.12 -3.53 30.39
CA HIS A 7 -41.68 -3.37 30.63
C HIS A 7 -41.43 -3.29 32.15
N ILE A 8 -40.51 -4.07 32.71
CA ILE A 8 -39.73 -3.69 33.91
C ILE A 8 -38.31 -4.27 33.82
N ASN A 9 -37.32 -3.38 33.97
CA ASN A 9 -35.89 -3.66 34.12
C ASN A 9 -35.59 -4.49 35.38
N GLY A 10 -34.67 -5.45 35.31
CA GLY A 10 -34.16 -6.11 36.50
C GLY A 10 -33.05 -7.10 36.20
N PHE A 11 -31.86 -6.80 36.69
CA PHE A 11 -30.67 -7.65 36.67
C PHE A 11 -30.97 -9.11 37.02
N SER A 12 -30.63 -10.04 36.13
CA SER A 12 -30.57 -11.47 36.46
C SER A 12 -29.12 -11.91 36.58
N THR A 13 -28.61 -11.89 37.82
CA THR A 13 -27.43 -12.64 38.24
C THR A 13 -27.78 -14.12 38.31
N VAL A 14 -27.19 -14.95 37.44
CA VAL A 14 -27.37 -16.40 37.47
C VAL A 14 -26.24 -17.02 38.29
N HIS A 15 -26.59 -17.58 39.46
CA HIS A 15 -25.72 -18.42 40.27
C HIS A 15 -25.70 -19.85 39.72
N PHE A 16 -24.52 -20.39 39.42
CA PHE A 16 -24.31 -21.83 39.23
C PHE A 16 -23.27 -22.34 40.24
N SER A 17 -23.66 -23.35 41.01
CA SER A 17 -22.79 -24.10 41.94
C SER A 17 -21.88 -25.08 41.20
N PRO A 18 -20.72 -25.46 41.78
CA PRO A 18 -19.65 -26.12 41.04
C PRO A 18 -19.80 -27.64 41.01
N ILE A 19 -19.62 -28.25 39.83
CA ILE A 19 -19.37 -29.69 39.67
C ILE A 19 -17.87 -29.89 39.42
N SER A 20 -17.30 -30.80 40.21
CA SER A 20 -15.89 -31.15 40.28
C SER A 20 -15.41 -32.10 39.18
N ASN A 21 -14.14 -31.91 38.80
CA ASN A 21 -13.14 -32.85 38.28
C ASN A 21 -13.42 -33.65 36.99
N HIS A 22 -12.63 -33.38 35.93
CA HIS A 22 -11.45 -34.18 35.58
C HIS A 22 -10.68 -33.59 34.38
N SER A 23 -9.36 -33.88 34.32
CA SER A 23 -8.40 -33.70 33.20
C SER A 23 -7.96 -32.28 32.82
N ARG A 24 -6.94 -31.77 33.51
CA ARG A 24 -6.09 -30.65 33.06
C ARG A 24 -5.11 -31.17 31.99
N THR A 25 -5.34 -30.81 30.74
CA THR A 25 -4.26 -30.72 29.74
C THR A 25 -3.81 -29.26 29.68
N ASN A 26 -2.50 -29.03 29.81
CA ASN A 26 -1.90 -27.69 29.82
C ASN A 26 -2.06 -27.02 28.44
N LEU A 27 -3.13 -26.25 28.26
CA LEU A 27 -3.26 -25.28 27.17
C LEU A 27 -2.51 -24.02 27.57
N ALA A 28 -1.49 -23.66 26.78
CA ALA A 28 -0.78 -22.40 26.92
C ALA A 28 -1.76 -21.22 26.82
N PRO A 29 -1.57 -20.13 27.59
CA PRO A 29 -2.48 -19.00 27.56
C PRO A 29 -2.53 -18.38 26.15
N PRO A 30 -3.69 -17.85 25.73
CA PRO A 30 -3.80 -17.15 24.46
C PRO A 30 -2.82 -15.97 24.45
N LYS A 31 -1.95 -15.91 23.43
CA LYS A 31 -1.02 -14.80 23.25
C LYS A 31 -1.83 -13.50 23.22
N PRO A 32 -1.44 -12.46 23.99
CA PRO A 32 -2.12 -11.18 23.95
C PRO A 32 -2.08 -10.62 22.53
N PRO A 33 -3.12 -9.86 22.11
CA PRO A 33 -3.10 -9.20 20.82
C PRO A 33 -1.83 -8.37 20.71
N MET A 34 -1.08 -8.61 19.66
CA MET A 34 0.15 -7.90 19.35
C MET A 34 -0.24 -6.42 19.22
N LEU A 35 0.11 -5.60 20.22
CA LEU A 35 0.00 -4.16 20.13
C LEU A 35 0.94 -3.73 19.01
N VAL A 36 0.38 -3.54 17.81
CA VAL A 36 1.05 -2.85 16.71
C VAL A 36 1.34 -1.47 17.25
N ARG A 37 2.58 -1.27 17.65
CA ARG A 37 3.09 0.04 18.07
C ARG A 37 3.12 0.88 16.81
N THR A 38 2.05 1.61 16.55
CA THR A 38 2.00 2.61 15.48
C THR A 38 3.07 3.64 15.79
N THR A 39 4.18 3.57 15.05
CA THR A 39 5.13 4.67 14.91
C THR A 39 4.33 5.89 14.47
N GLN A 40 4.26 6.92 15.32
CA GLN A 40 3.60 8.17 14.94
C GLN A 40 4.33 8.69 13.69
N PRO A 41 3.63 8.92 12.57
CA PRO A 41 4.27 9.39 11.36
C PRO A 41 4.94 10.73 11.64
N HIS A 42 6.14 10.95 11.07
CA HIS A 42 6.80 12.25 11.12
C HIS A 42 5.77 13.34 10.72
N PRO A 43 5.63 14.46 11.46
CA PRO A 43 4.54 15.42 11.25
C PRO A 43 4.39 15.88 9.79
N TYR A 44 5.52 15.95 9.09
CA TYR A 44 5.57 16.25 7.67
C TYR A 44 4.84 15.23 6.78
N TRP A 45 5.00 13.94 7.04
CA TRP A 45 4.35 12.88 6.25
C TRP A 45 2.85 12.84 6.46
N ALA A 46 2.39 13.11 7.68
CA ALA A 46 0.96 13.23 7.95
C ALA A 46 0.34 14.35 7.09
N SER A 47 1.04 15.48 6.95
CA SER A 47 0.63 16.56 6.05
C SER A 47 0.57 16.11 4.58
N LEU A 48 1.62 15.46 4.07
CA LEU A 48 1.65 14.97 2.68
C LEU A 48 0.50 14.00 2.39
N ASN A 49 0.26 13.06 3.30
CA ASN A 49 -0.84 12.10 3.16
C ASN A 49 -2.21 12.81 3.18
N SER A 50 -2.37 13.83 4.00
CA SER A 50 -3.60 14.65 4.02
C SER A 50 -3.81 15.38 2.70
N ASP A 51 -2.75 15.93 2.11
CA ASP A 51 -2.81 16.62 0.82
C ASP A 51 -3.22 15.67 -0.32
N ILE A 52 -2.63 14.46 -0.35
CA ILE A 52 -2.95 13.41 -1.32
C ILE A 52 -4.40 12.94 -1.15
N GLU A 53 -4.83 12.70 0.09
CA GLU A 53 -6.20 12.27 0.37
C GLU A 53 -7.22 13.34 -0.06
N ALA A 54 -6.92 14.62 0.20
CA ALA A 54 -7.74 15.74 -0.24
C ALA A 54 -7.78 15.88 -1.77
N TYR A 55 -6.65 15.63 -2.45
CA TYR A 55 -6.60 15.61 -3.92
C TYR A 55 -7.47 14.49 -4.49
N LEU A 56 -7.34 13.25 -3.98
CA LEU A 56 -8.12 12.11 -4.44
C LEU A 56 -9.61 12.25 -4.14
N LYS A 57 -10.01 12.80 -2.99
CA LYS A 57 -11.43 13.07 -2.68
C LYS A 57 -12.08 14.03 -3.66
N LYS A 58 -11.32 14.98 -4.19
CA LYS A 58 -11.78 15.88 -5.27
C LYS A 58 -11.82 15.17 -6.62
N ALA A 59 -10.84 14.30 -6.89
CA ALA A 59 -10.74 13.57 -8.14
C ALA A 59 -11.81 12.47 -8.29
N ILE A 60 -12.22 11.84 -7.18
CA ILE A 60 -13.22 10.76 -7.12
C ILE A 60 -14.45 11.26 -6.36
N PRO A 61 -15.26 12.15 -6.96
CA PRO A 61 -16.45 12.66 -6.28
C PRO A 61 -17.52 11.57 -6.14
N MET A 62 -18.20 11.54 -4.99
CA MET A 62 -19.41 10.75 -4.79
C MET A 62 -20.57 11.35 -5.59
N LYS A 63 -20.71 10.96 -6.86
CA LYS A 63 -21.72 11.47 -7.80
C LYS A 63 -22.32 10.36 -8.64
N GLU A 64 -23.39 10.67 -9.37
CA GLU A 64 -24.02 9.71 -10.28
C GLU A 64 -23.12 9.34 -11.49
N PRO A 65 -23.15 8.08 -11.97
CA PRO A 65 -23.89 6.96 -11.39
C PRO A 65 -23.23 6.42 -10.11
N LEU A 66 -23.96 6.43 -8.99
CA LEU A 66 -23.40 6.04 -7.68
C LEU A 66 -22.91 4.59 -7.66
N ILE A 67 -23.56 3.71 -8.42
CA ILE A 67 -23.14 2.30 -8.58
C ILE A 67 -21.71 2.12 -9.13
N VAL A 68 -21.11 3.17 -9.71
CA VAL A 68 -19.71 3.17 -10.17
C VAL A 68 -18.83 3.97 -9.21
N PHE A 69 -19.23 5.19 -8.85
CA PHE A 69 -18.39 6.10 -8.06
C PHE A 69 -18.30 5.71 -6.58
N GLU A 70 -19.35 5.12 -6.00
CA GLU A 70 -19.35 4.71 -4.59
C GLU A 70 -18.35 3.58 -4.32
N PRO A 71 -18.34 2.45 -5.07
CA PRO A 71 -17.32 1.41 -4.89
C PRO A 71 -15.91 1.93 -5.15
N MET A 72 -15.71 2.75 -6.19
CA MET A 72 -14.40 3.33 -6.50
C MET A 72 -13.87 4.20 -5.35
N HIS A 73 -14.71 5.06 -4.80
CA HIS A 73 -14.35 5.90 -3.65
C HIS A 73 -14.06 5.02 -2.42
N HIS A 74 -14.95 4.10 -2.08
CA HIS A 74 -14.78 3.23 -0.91
C HIS A 74 -13.49 2.39 -1.00
N LEU A 75 -13.28 1.65 -2.08
CA LEU A 75 -12.13 0.76 -2.22
C LEU A 75 -10.80 1.53 -2.26
N THR A 76 -10.78 2.74 -2.84
CA THR A 76 -9.58 3.60 -2.83
C THR A 76 -9.15 3.96 -1.41
N PHE A 77 -10.08 4.34 -0.54
CA PHE A 77 -9.77 4.81 0.82
C PHE A 77 -9.78 3.69 1.87
N ALA A 78 -10.31 2.51 1.56
CA ALA A 78 -10.27 1.33 2.42
C ALA A 78 -8.94 0.56 2.30
N ALA A 79 -8.20 0.73 1.20
CA ALA A 79 -6.91 0.09 1.01
C ALA A 79 -5.88 0.51 2.08
N PRO A 80 -4.95 -0.38 2.48
CA PRO A 80 -3.90 -0.05 3.43
C PRO A 80 -3.08 1.14 2.96
N ARG A 81 -2.76 2.03 3.90
CA ARG A 81 -1.85 3.14 3.63
C ARG A 81 -0.47 2.60 3.26
N THR A 82 0.15 3.25 2.28
CA THR A 82 1.50 2.97 1.84
C THR A 82 2.31 4.26 1.84
N THR A 83 3.62 4.17 1.97
CA THR A 83 4.51 5.34 1.98
C THR A 83 4.89 5.84 0.58
N ILE A 84 4.61 5.05 -0.47
CA ILE A 84 4.95 5.34 -1.87
C ILE A 84 4.49 6.75 -2.31
N PRO A 85 3.24 7.20 -2.04
CA PRO A 85 2.78 8.51 -2.48
C PRO A 85 3.54 9.66 -1.81
N ALA A 86 3.77 9.57 -0.50
CA ALA A 86 4.54 10.55 0.24
C ALA A 86 5.98 10.60 -0.27
N LEU A 87 6.61 9.44 -0.49
CA LEU A 87 7.95 9.31 -1.06
C LEU A 87 8.05 10.00 -2.43
N CYS A 88 7.04 9.85 -3.29
CA CYS A 88 6.97 10.54 -4.57
C CYS A 88 6.99 12.06 -4.41
N LEU A 89 6.18 12.61 -3.49
CA LEU A 89 6.15 14.05 -3.25
C LEU A 89 7.48 14.60 -2.72
N MET A 90 8.13 13.93 -1.76
CA MET A 90 9.40 14.46 -1.25
C MET A 90 10.55 14.25 -2.22
N ALA A 91 10.53 13.19 -3.03
CA ALA A 91 11.53 13.03 -4.09
C ALA A 91 11.46 14.21 -5.09
N CYS A 92 10.26 14.71 -5.38
CA CYS A 92 10.06 15.92 -6.18
C CYS A 92 10.64 17.17 -5.49
N GLU A 93 10.35 17.38 -4.22
CA GLU A 93 10.90 18.51 -3.46
C GLU A 93 12.41 18.44 -3.26
N LEU A 94 12.95 17.24 -3.11
CA LEU A 94 14.36 17.00 -2.85
C LEU A 94 15.25 17.41 -4.03
N VAL A 95 14.72 17.27 -5.26
CA VAL A 95 15.38 17.76 -6.48
C VAL A 95 15.05 19.22 -6.81
N GLY A 96 14.31 19.91 -5.95
CA GLY A 96 13.98 21.33 -6.09
C GLY A 96 12.64 21.64 -6.77
N GLY A 97 11.83 20.62 -7.07
CA GLY A 97 10.50 20.79 -7.63
C GLY A 97 9.45 21.23 -6.61
N ASP A 98 8.29 21.69 -7.12
CA ASP A 98 7.10 21.91 -6.31
C ASP A 98 6.31 20.59 -6.21
N ARG A 99 5.99 20.14 -4.99
CA ARG A 99 5.23 18.90 -4.76
C ARG A 99 3.93 18.83 -5.57
N HIS A 100 3.30 19.96 -5.90
CA HIS A 100 2.08 20.01 -6.70
C HIS A 100 2.30 19.44 -8.12
N GLN A 101 3.52 19.52 -8.65
CA GLN A 101 3.92 18.90 -9.93
C GLN A 101 3.87 17.36 -9.86
N ALA A 102 4.11 16.78 -8.68
CA ALA A 102 4.09 15.34 -8.46
C ALA A 102 2.77 14.83 -7.84
N MET A 103 1.81 15.72 -7.53
CA MET A 103 0.56 15.35 -6.84
C MET A 103 -0.27 14.32 -7.60
N ALA A 104 -0.41 14.49 -8.92
CA ALA A 104 -1.12 13.54 -9.76
C ALA A 104 -0.43 12.16 -9.79
N ALA A 105 0.90 12.12 -9.80
CA ALA A 105 1.66 10.87 -9.78
C ALA A 105 1.59 10.17 -8.42
N ALA A 106 1.73 10.90 -7.32
CA ALA A 106 1.55 10.36 -5.98
C ALA A 106 0.14 9.77 -5.80
N SER A 107 -0.88 10.47 -6.29
CA SER A 107 -2.27 10.02 -6.26
C SER A 107 -2.51 8.80 -7.16
N ALA A 108 -1.91 8.76 -8.35
CA ALA A 108 -1.96 7.61 -9.24
C ALA A 108 -1.32 6.36 -8.61
N LEU A 109 -0.18 6.51 -7.92
CA LEU A 109 0.48 5.41 -7.21
C LEU A 109 -0.40 4.88 -6.06
N LEU A 110 -1.09 5.76 -5.33
CA LEU A 110 -2.05 5.35 -4.29
C LEU A 110 -3.24 4.59 -4.88
N LEU A 111 -3.80 5.05 -6.00
CA LEU A 111 -4.85 4.37 -6.73
C LEU A 111 -4.42 2.98 -7.19
N LEU A 112 -3.22 2.86 -7.76
CA LEU A 112 -2.70 1.58 -8.23
C LEU A 112 -2.45 0.62 -7.07
N ASN A 113 -1.97 1.11 -5.93
CA ASN A 113 -1.88 0.31 -4.70
C ASN A 113 -3.26 -0.17 -4.22
N ALA A 114 -4.29 0.67 -4.30
CA ALA A 114 -5.64 0.26 -3.95
C ALA A 114 -6.19 -0.81 -4.92
N ALA A 115 -6.02 -0.62 -6.23
CA ALA A 115 -6.46 -1.60 -7.23
C ALA A 115 -5.77 -2.95 -7.07
N THR A 116 -4.45 -2.97 -6.88
CA THR A 116 -3.69 -4.22 -6.67
C THR A 116 -4.09 -4.91 -5.38
N TYR A 117 -4.33 -4.14 -4.31
CA TYR A 117 -4.82 -4.67 -3.04
C TYR A 117 -6.20 -5.30 -3.18
N THR A 118 -7.15 -4.61 -3.84
CA THR A 118 -8.49 -5.13 -4.11
C THR A 118 -8.41 -6.45 -4.90
N HIS A 119 -7.67 -6.47 -6.01
CA HIS A 119 -7.54 -7.66 -6.85
C HIS A 119 -6.83 -8.82 -6.18
N GLU A 120 -5.85 -8.55 -5.31
CA GLU A 120 -5.12 -9.59 -4.58
C GLU A 120 -6.03 -10.35 -3.60
N HIS A 121 -7.02 -9.67 -3.02
CA HIS A 121 -7.89 -10.21 -1.99
C HIS A 121 -9.23 -10.73 -2.52
N LEU A 122 -9.51 -10.59 -3.83
CA LEU A 122 -10.72 -11.14 -4.43
C LEU A 122 -10.88 -12.64 -4.09
N PRO A 123 -12.03 -13.06 -3.56
CA PRO A 123 -12.29 -14.47 -3.31
C PRO A 123 -12.45 -15.18 -4.66
N LEU A 124 -11.39 -15.80 -5.15
CA LEU A 124 -11.45 -16.62 -6.35
C LEU A 124 -12.30 -17.86 -6.05
N ILE A 125 -13.48 -17.93 -6.66
CA ILE A 125 -14.31 -19.13 -6.64
C ILE A 125 -13.63 -20.15 -7.56
N ASP A 126 -12.95 -21.15 -7.01
CA ASP A 126 -12.57 -22.32 -7.80
C ASP A 126 -13.84 -23.13 -8.11
N ASN A 127 -14.27 -23.09 -9.38
CA ASN A 127 -15.42 -23.85 -9.89
C ASN A 127 -15.25 -25.38 -9.76
N ARG A 128 -14.11 -25.90 -9.28
CA ARG A 128 -13.86 -27.34 -9.12
C ARG A 128 -14.30 -27.92 -7.78
N GLY A 129 -15.04 -27.20 -6.94
CA GLY A 129 -15.65 -27.74 -5.72
C GLY A 129 -14.65 -28.24 -4.65
N LEU A 130 -13.35 -28.02 -4.86
CA LEU A 130 -12.25 -28.54 -4.05
C LEU A 130 -11.48 -27.40 -3.41
N LYS A 131 -12.14 -26.66 -2.52
CA LYS A 131 -11.55 -26.09 -1.29
C LYS A 131 -12.63 -25.39 -0.47
N PRO A 132 -12.57 -25.47 0.87
CA PRO A 132 -13.46 -24.69 1.72
C PRO A 132 -13.27 -23.20 1.40
N LYS A 133 -14.35 -22.42 1.46
CA LYS A 133 -14.31 -20.95 1.49
C LYS A 133 -13.23 -20.54 2.49
N LEU A 134 -12.05 -20.16 2.01
CA LEU A 134 -11.08 -19.48 2.85
C LEU A 134 -11.80 -18.25 3.37
N LYS A 135 -11.99 -18.17 4.68
CA LYS A 135 -12.60 -17.01 5.32
C LYS A 135 -11.84 -15.79 4.80
N PRO A 136 -12.54 -14.81 4.21
CA PRO A 136 -11.84 -13.66 3.64
C PRO A 136 -10.97 -13.05 4.73
N MET A 137 -9.69 -12.85 4.42
CA MET A 137 -8.72 -12.29 5.36
C MET A 137 -9.02 -10.83 5.68
N ILE A 138 -9.87 -10.20 4.85
CA ILE A 138 -10.26 -8.79 4.92
C ILE A 138 -11.79 -8.67 4.84
N HIS A 139 -12.32 -7.53 5.24
CA HIS A 139 -13.74 -7.23 5.05
C HIS A 139 -13.99 -6.88 3.58
N HIS A 140 -14.99 -7.51 2.96
CA HIS A 140 -15.46 -7.20 1.60
C HIS A 140 -16.77 -6.44 1.71
N ALA A 141 -16.76 -5.18 1.26
CA ALA A 141 -17.94 -4.31 1.28
C ALA A 141 -18.86 -4.53 0.06
N TYR A 142 -18.31 -5.12 -1.02
CA TYR A 142 -19.01 -5.31 -2.28
C TYR A 142 -18.87 -6.74 -2.79
N ASP A 143 -19.75 -7.14 -3.70
CA ASP A 143 -19.65 -8.44 -4.36
C ASP A 143 -18.35 -8.55 -5.17
N PRO A 144 -17.75 -9.76 -5.30
CA PRO A 144 -16.46 -9.94 -5.97
C PRO A 144 -16.41 -9.40 -7.41
N ASN A 145 -17.54 -9.47 -8.13
CA ASN A 145 -17.64 -8.92 -9.49
C ASN A 145 -17.54 -7.40 -9.50
N ILE A 146 -18.10 -6.73 -8.49
CA ILE A 146 -18.02 -5.28 -8.34
C ILE A 146 -16.61 -4.86 -7.93
N GLU A 147 -15.99 -5.57 -6.98
CA GLU A 147 -14.60 -5.32 -6.58
C GLU A 147 -13.62 -5.50 -7.75
N LEU A 148 -13.82 -6.54 -8.59
CA LEU A 148 -13.04 -6.77 -9.79
C LEU A 148 -13.15 -5.60 -10.77
N LEU A 149 -14.38 -5.25 -11.18
CA LEU A 149 -14.65 -4.16 -12.12
C LEU A 149 -14.19 -2.81 -11.58
N THR A 150 -14.30 -2.59 -10.28
CA THR A 150 -13.85 -1.36 -9.63
C THR A 150 -12.32 -1.23 -9.71
N GLY A 151 -11.58 -2.31 -9.41
CA GLY A 151 -10.12 -2.31 -9.60
C GLY A 151 -9.72 -2.07 -11.06
N ASP A 152 -10.44 -2.68 -12.01
CA ASP A 152 -10.23 -2.46 -13.45
C ASP A 152 -10.54 -1.02 -13.88
N GLY A 153 -11.41 -0.31 -13.17
CA GLY A 153 -11.70 1.12 -13.38
C GLY A 153 -10.69 2.06 -12.71
N ILE A 154 -10.15 1.69 -11.55
CA ILE A 154 -9.15 2.48 -10.81
C ILE A 154 -7.83 2.59 -11.59
N ILE A 155 -7.39 1.50 -12.23
CA ILE A 155 -6.13 1.46 -12.99
C ILE A 155 -6.10 2.52 -14.12
N PRO A 156 -7.04 2.56 -15.08
CA PRO A 156 -7.05 3.58 -16.13
C PRO A 156 -7.28 4.98 -15.57
N PHE A 157 -8.06 5.13 -14.49
CA PHE A 157 -8.26 6.43 -13.85
C PHE A 157 -6.95 7.01 -13.28
N ALA A 158 -6.06 6.17 -12.73
CA ALA A 158 -4.73 6.59 -12.29
C ALA A 158 -3.90 7.22 -13.44
N PHE A 159 -3.97 6.63 -14.63
CA PHE A 159 -3.30 7.18 -15.83
C PHE A 159 -4.01 8.41 -16.39
N GLU A 160 -5.34 8.48 -16.30
CA GLU A 160 -6.09 9.68 -16.65
C GLU A 160 -5.64 10.88 -15.81
N LEU A 161 -5.48 10.70 -14.48
CA LEU A 161 -5.01 11.77 -13.59
C LEU A 161 -3.63 12.30 -13.99
N LEU A 162 -2.70 11.42 -14.35
CA LEU A 162 -1.38 11.80 -14.84
C LEU A 162 -1.47 12.54 -16.17
N ALA A 163 -2.22 12.03 -17.14
CA ALA A 163 -2.34 12.65 -18.45
C ALA A 163 -3.01 14.03 -18.38
N ARG A 164 -3.98 14.21 -17.48
CA ARG A 164 -4.70 15.47 -17.29
C ARG A 164 -3.94 16.49 -16.44
N SER A 165 -2.88 16.10 -15.74
CA SER A 165 -2.04 17.03 -14.98
C SER A 165 -1.02 17.79 -15.85
N GLN A 166 -1.09 17.63 -17.17
CA GLN A 166 -0.25 18.37 -18.10
C GLN A 166 -0.57 19.86 -18.03
N ASP A 167 0.43 20.65 -17.66
CA ASP A 167 0.35 22.11 -17.69
C ASP A 167 1.04 22.61 -18.98
N PRO A 168 0.28 23.21 -19.93
CA PRO A 168 0.83 23.80 -21.14
C PRO A 168 1.90 24.86 -20.87
N ALA A 169 1.86 25.54 -19.72
CA ALA A 169 2.81 26.59 -19.37
C ALA A 169 4.20 26.06 -18.96
N HIS A 170 4.29 24.80 -18.53
CA HIS A 170 5.51 24.25 -17.91
C HIS A 170 6.27 23.21 -18.75
N ASN A 171 5.93 23.03 -20.03
CA ASN A 171 6.56 22.05 -20.95
C ASN A 171 6.82 20.67 -20.29
N SER A 172 5.89 20.23 -19.43
CA SER A 172 6.04 19.04 -18.58
C SER A 172 5.64 17.73 -19.27
N SER A 173 5.25 17.78 -20.55
CA SER A 173 4.70 16.65 -21.29
C SER A 173 5.67 15.47 -21.38
N SER A 174 6.98 15.73 -21.52
CA SER A 174 8.00 14.68 -21.54
C SER A 174 8.16 14.01 -20.17
N HIS A 175 8.09 14.76 -19.08
CA HIS A 175 8.18 14.25 -17.71
C HIS A 175 6.95 13.41 -17.35
N ILE A 176 5.75 13.86 -17.71
CA ILE A 176 4.51 13.11 -17.49
C ILE A 176 4.51 11.81 -18.29
N LEU A 177 4.89 11.86 -19.57
CA LEU A 177 5.01 10.65 -20.39
C LEU A 177 6.01 9.67 -19.79
N ARG A 178 7.16 10.17 -19.31
CA ARG A 178 8.16 9.33 -18.63
C ARG A 178 7.61 8.72 -17.34
N ALA A 179 6.90 9.48 -16.51
CA ALA A 179 6.25 8.96 -15.30
C ALA A 179 5.20 7.88 -15.64
N ILE A 180 4.39 8.06 -16.69
CA ILE A 180 3.47 7.03 -17.19
C ILE A 180 4.22 5.76 -17.61
N ILE A 181 5.38 5.90 -18.28
CA ILE A 181 6.21 4.76 -18.67
C ILE A 181 6.78 4.04 -17.44
N GLU A 182 7.29 4.75 -16.44
CA GLU A 182 7.79 4.15 -15.19
C GLU A 182 6.67 3.38 -14.48
N ILE A 183 5.50 4.02 -14.30
CA ILE A 183 4.35 3.46 -13.59
C ILE A 183 3.78 2.24 -14.32
N SER A 184 3.52 2.34 -15.62
CA SER A 184 2.99 1.20 -16.39
C SER A 184 3.95 0.01 -16.43
N ARG A 185 5.27 0.25 -16.46
CA ARG A 185 6.28 -0.82 -16.41
C ARG A 185 6.31 -1.53 -15.08
N VAL A 186 6.30 -0.78 -13.96
CA VAL A 186 6.29 -1.40 -12.62
C VAL A 186 4.99 -2.15 -12.35
N MET A 187 3.86 -1.64 -12.84
CA MET A 187 2.58 -2.32 -12.72
C MET A 187 2.46 -3.55 -13.61
N GLY A 188 3.23 -3.63 -14.69
CA GLY A 188 3.11 -4.68 -15.69
C GLY A 188 3.80 -6.01 -15.33
N SER A 189 3.98 -6.83 -16.37
CA SER A 189 4.50 -8.20 -16.31
C SER A 189 5.96 -8.34 -15.85
N LYS A 190 6.68 -7.23 -15.61
CA LYS A 190 8.06 -7.24 -15.12
C LYS A 190 8.20 -6.75 -13.67
N GLY A 191 7.11 -6.25 -13.07
CA GLY A 191 7.05 -5.75 -11.70
C GLY A 191 5.94 -6.44 -10.90
N VAL A 192 4.93 -5.68 -10.46
CA VAL A 192 3.92 -6.12 -9.48
C VAL A 192 3.23 -7.41 -9.90
N ILE A 193 2.80 -7.52 -11.15
CA ILE A 193 2.10 -8.72 -11.64
C ILE A 193 3.00 -9.96 -11.63
N ASP A 194 4.30 -9.81 -11.94
CA ASP A 194 5.27 -10.91 -11.79
C ASP A 194 5.42 -11.33 -10.32
N GLY A 195 5.52 -10.35 -9.42
CA GLY A 195 5.57 -10.60 -7.98
C GLY A 195 4.33 -11.35 -7.46
N GLN A 196 3.13 -10.90 -7.84
CA GLN A 196 1.87 -11.53 -7.46
C GLN A 196 1.71 -12.94 -8.07
N TYR A 197 2.11 -13.13 -9.32
CA TYR A 197 2.07 -14.43 -9.98
C TYR A 197 2.98 -15.44 -9.27
N LYS A 198 4.23 -15.02 -8.98
CA LYS A 198 5.18 -15.83 -8.20
C LYS A 198 4.65 -16.13 -6.80
N LYS A 199 4.08 -15.16 -6.08
CA LYS A 199 3.47 -15.35 -4.76
C LYS A 199 2.40 -16.46 -4.80
N LYS A 200 1.52 -16.44 -5.82
CA LYS A 200 0.46 -17.45 -5.99
C LYS A 200 1.01 -18.84 -6.29
N LEU A 201 1.93 -18.99 -7.25
CA LEU A 201 2.56 -20.28 -7.54
C LEU A 201 3.28 -20.85 -6.33
N ALA A 202 3.99 -19.99 -5.62
CA ALA A 202 4.79 -20.37 -4.49
C ALA A 202 3.94 -20.83 -3.29
N SER A 203 2.68 -20.40 -3.17
CA SER A 203 1.74 -20.90 -2.16
C SER A 203 1.33 -22.37 -2.37
N GLN A 204 1.65 -22.95 -3.53
CA GLN A 204 1.33 -24.31 -3.92
C GLN A 204 2.51 -25.29 -3.75
N THR A 205 3.71 -24.79 -3.42
CA THR A 205 4.93 -25.60 -3.30
C THR A 205 5.35 -25.74 -1.84
N ILE A 206 5.63 -26.97 -1.39
CA ILE A 206 6.20 -27.25 -0.06
C ILE A 206 7.73 -27.22 -0.19
N GLY A 207 8.40 -26.31 0.53
CA GLY A 207 9.86 -26.18 0.59
C GLY A 207 10.34 -25.78 1.98
N GLY A 208 11.64 -25.97 2.26
CA GLY A 208 12.25 -25.64 3.56
C GLY A 208 12.36 -24.14 3.86
N GLU A 209 12.73 -23.79 5.09
CA GLU A 209 12.70 -22.40 5.62
C GLU A 209 13.60 -21.41 4.86
N LEU A 210 14.82 -21.81 4.46
CA LEU A 210 15.69 -20.97 3.63
C LEU A 210 15.08 -20.66 2.24
N CYS A 211 14.36 -21.63 1.68
CA CYS A 211 13.60 -21.42 0.43
C CYS A 211 12.44 -20.44 0.65
N HIS A 212 11.87 -20.39 1.86
CA HIS A 212 10.78 -19.49 2.21
C HIS A 212 11.22 -18.02 2.30
N VAL A 213 12.35 -17.72 2.94
CA VAL A 213 12.87 -16.35 3.07
C VAL A 213 13.23 -15.75 1.72
N GLU A 214 13.96 -16.51 0.89
CA GLU A 214 14.36 -16.08 -0.46
C GLU A 214 13.14 -15.78 -1.35
N ARG A 215 12.09 -16.59 -1.21
CA ARG A 215 10.82 -16.42 -1.91
C ARG A 215 10.08 -15.16 -1.47
N ILE A 216 10.06 -14.85 -0.17
CA ILE A 216 9.54 -13.56 0.34
C ILE A 216 10.34 -12.40 -0.26
N LYS A 217 11.68 -12.47 -0.20
CA LYS A 217 12.55 -11.42 -0.74
C LYS A 217 12.24 -11.11 -2.20
N ARG A 218 12.08 -12.13 -3.05
CA ARG A 218 11.73 -11.96 -4.47
C ARG A 218 10.35 -11.34 -4.69
N VAL A 219 9.36 -11.69 -3.88
CA VAL A 219 8.02 -11.09 -3.96
C VAL A 219 8.07 -9.62 -3.52
N VAL A 220 8.77 -9.33 -2.42
CA VAL A 220 8.99 -7.95 -1.92
C VAL A 220 9.73 -7.11 -2.96
N GLU A 221 10.76 -7.67 -3.59
CA GLU A 221 11.54 -7.01 -4.65
C GLU A 221 10.65 -6.57 -5.81
N LYS A 222 9.78 -7.48 -6.30
CA LYS A 222 8.93 -7.23 -7.46
C LYS A 222 7.69 -6.39 -7.17
N ASN A 223 7.28 -6.31 -5.91
CA ASN A 223 6.10 -5.59 -5.50
C ASN A 223 6.49 -4.30 -4.76
N GLU A 224 6.65 -4.38 -3.44
CA GLU A 224 6.87 -3.23 -2.57
C GLU A 224 8.11 -2.42 -2.97
N ALA A 225 9.26 -3.06 -3.19
CA ALA A 225 10.51 -2.39 -3.54
C ALA A 225 10.43 -1.71 -4.92
N ALA A 226 9.93 -2.42 -5.92
CA ALA A 226 9.79 -1.86 -7.27
C ALA A 226 8.82 -0.66 -7.30
N LEU A 227 7.71 -0.72 -6.56
CA LEU A 227 6.75 0.39 -6.47
C LEU A 227 7.33 1.62 -5.76
N HIS A 228 8.07 1.42 -4.66
CA HIS A 228 8.77 2.53 -4.00
C HIS A 228 9.85 3.15 -4.89
N ALA A 229 10.60 2.33 -5.62
CA ALA A 229 11.58 2.78 -6.60
C ALA A 229 10.92 3.64 -7.70
N CYS A 230 9.76 3.18 -8.21
CA CYS A 230 8.97 3.91 -9.18
C CYS A 230 8.47 5.25 -8.61
N GLY A 231 7.93 5.25 -7.39
CA GLY A 231 7.42 6.47 -6.75
C GLY A 231 8.50 7.53 -6.56
N ALA A 232 9.66 7.13 -6.04
CA ALA A 232 10.81 8.02 -5.89
C ALA A 232 11.33 8.55 -7.24
N ALA A 233 11.45 7.68 -8.25
CA ALA A 233 11.86 8.06 -9.59
C ALA A 233 10.86 9.04 -10.24
N CYS A 234 9.55 8.79 -10.14
CA CYS A 234 8.52 9.67 -10.68
C CYS A 234 8.55 11.04 -10.01
N GLY A 235 8.75 11.09 -8.69
CA GLY A 235 8.92 12.35 -7.97
C GLY A 235 10.10 13.15 -8.50
N ALA A 236 11.27 12.52 -8.60
CA ALA A 236 12.48 13.15 -9.13
C ALA A 236 12.31 13.63 -10.59
N ILE A 237 11.69 12.81 -11.46
CA ILE A 237 11.39 13.19 -12.85
C ILE A 237 10.51 14.42 -12.91
N LEU A 238 9.41 14.45 -12.14
CA LEU A 238 8.44 15.53 -12.17
C LEU A 238 8.97 16.81 -11.52
N GLY A 239 9.88 16.68 -10.54
CA GLY A 239 10.59 17.80 -9.95
C GLY A 239 11.75 18.34 -10.78
N GLY A 240 12.04 17.75 -11.95
CA GLY A 240 13.11 18.22 -12.84
C GLY A 240 14.52 17.81 -12.41
N GLY A 241 14.64 16.73 -11.63
CA GLY A 241 15.93 16.17 -11.25
C GLY A 241 16.75 15.67 -12.45
N SER A 242 18.06 15.70 -12.31
CA SER A 242 19.00 15.11 -13.27
C SER A 242 18.86 13.58 -13.35
N GLU A 243 19.36 12.96 -14.43
CA GLU A 243 19.37 11.50 -14.56
C GLU A 243 20.09 10.80 -13.39
N GLU A 244 21.15 11.43 -12.87
CA GLU A 244 21.84 10.94 -11.69
C GLU A 244 20.91 10.98 -10.47
N GLU A 245 20.30 12.13 -10.17
CA GLU A 245 19.38 12.27 -9.03
C GLU A 245 18.18 11.31 -9.13
N ILE A 246 17.62 11.13 -10.34
CA ILE A 246 16.53 10.18 -10.60
C ILE A 246 16.97 8.75 -10.27
N GLU A 247 18.13 8.30 -10.74
CA GLU A 247 18.61 6.94 -10.48
C GLU A 247 18.97 6.71 -9.01
N ARG A 248 19.55 7.73 -8.37
CA ARG A 248 19.89 7.72 -6.94
C ARG A 248 18.62 7.62 -6.08
N LEU A 249 17.57 8.36 -6.44
CA LEU A 249 16.28 8.26 -5.76
C LEU A 249 15.51 6.98 -6.09
N ARG A 250 15.64 6.44 -7.31
CA ARG A 250 15.10 5.11 -7.66
C ARG A 250 15.68 4.02 -6.76
N LYS A 251 17.00 3.98 -6.60
CA LYS A 251 17.69 3.02 -5.73
C LYS A 251 17.34 3.24 -4.26
N TYR A 252 17.28 4.49 -3.82
CA TYR A 252 16.80 4.82 -2.48
C TYR A 252 15.40 4.25 -2.21
N GLY A 253 14.44 4.53 -3.10
CA GLY A 253 13.08 4.02 -3.01
C GLY A 253 13.04 2.49 -3.01
N PHE A 254 13.84 1.85 -3.87
CA PHE A 254 13.97 0.39 -3.88
C PHE A 254 14.38 -0.15 -2.50
N HIS A 255 15.40 0.43 -1.87
CA HIS A 255 15.85 0.02 -0.55
C HIS A 255 14.80 0.26 0.55
N VAL A 256 14.10 1.39 0.51
CA VAL A 256 12.98 1.67 1.44
C VAL A 256 11.87 0.63 1.29
N GLY A 257 11.45 0.32 0.06
CA GLY A 257 10.39 -0.67 -0.16
C GLY A 257 10.84 -2.09 0.19
N MET A 258 12.12 -2.44 0.03
CA MET A 258 12.67 -3.68 0.57
C MET A 258 12.54 -3.74 2.10
N ILE A 259 12.91 -2.67 2.81
CA ILE A 259 12.81 -2.59 4.27
C ILE A 259 11.35 -2.76 4.72
N GLN A 260 10.43 -1.97 4.14
CA GLN A 260 9.01 -2.01 4.51
C GLN A 260 8.39 -3.38 4.22
N GLY A 261 8.61 -3.93 3.04
CA GLY A 261 8.08 -5.24 2.67
C GLY A 261 8.64 -6.37 3.53
N LEU A 262 9.94 -6.34 3.88
CA LEU A 262 10.53 -7.35 4.77
C LEU A 262 10.01 -7.23 6.20
N VAL A 263 9.85 -6.02 6.73
CA VAL A 263 9.26 -5.77 8.06
C VAL A 263 7.81 -6.27 8.12
N GLN A 264 7.00 -6.00 7.10
CA GLN A 264 5.62 -6.50 7.00
C GLN A 264 5.55 -8.03 6.98
N ASN A 265 6.59 -8.70 6.49
CA ASN A 265 6.72 -10.16 6.47
C ASN A 265 7.50 -10.73 7.67
N GLY A 266 7.77 -9.94 8.71
CA GLY A 266 8.42 -10.39 9.95
C GLY A 266 9.94 -10.58 9.87
N LEU A 267 10.60 -10.11 8.80
CA LEU A 267 12.03 -10.29 8.54
C LEU A 267 12.86 -9.04 8.89
N ARG A 268 12.64 -8.46 10.07
CA ARG A 268 13.28 -7.20 10.49
C ARG A 268 14.81 -7.29 10.54
N GLU A 269 15.37 -8.42 10.96
CA GLU A 269 16.83 -8.62 11.06
C GLU A 269 17.55 -8.51 9.70
N GLU A 270 16.85 -8.83 8.61
CA GLU A 270 17.39 -8.76 7.24
C GLU A 270 17.53 -7.32 6.71
N THR A 271 17.00 -6.32 7.42
CA THR A 271 16.89 -4.93 6.93
C THR A 271 18.10 -4.05 7.26
N LYS A 272 18.91 -4.43 8.26
CA LYS A 272 19.95 -3.55 8.83
C LYS A 272 20.98 -3.08 7.81
N TRP A 273 21.44 -3.97 6.92
CA TRP A 273 22.41 -3.60 5.88
C TRP A 273 21.77 -2.78 4.76
N ILE A 274 20.47 -3.00 4.49
CA ILE A 274 19.69 -2.27 3.48
C ILE A 274 19.53 -0.80 3.89
N SER A 275 19.35 -0.53 5.18
CA SER A 275 19.29 0.84 5.71
C SER A 275 20.55 1.65 5.37
N ASN A 276 21.74 1.02 5.47
CA ASN A 276 23.00 1.70 5.12
C ASN A 276 23.10 1.99 3.63
N LEU A 277 22.61 1.09 2.77
CA LEU A 277 22.54 1.35 1.34
C LEU A 277 21.59 2.50 1.03
N ALA A 278 20.40 2.52 1.63
CA ALA A 278 19.46 3.63 1.48
C ALA A 278 20.09 4.98 1.89
N LEU A 279 20.79 5.05 3.02
CA LEU A 279 21.45 6.28 3.45
C LEU A 279 22.56 6.72 2.50
N LYS A 280 23.38 5.78 2.03
CA LYS A 280 24.38 6.05 0.99
C LYS A 280 23.69 6.63 -0.25
N GLU A 281 22.49 6.14 -0.56
CA GLU A 281 21.77 6.65 -1.71
C GLU A 281 21.33 8.13 -1.56
N LEU A 282 21.34 8.72 -0.36
CA LEU A 282 20.97 10.13 -0.13
C LEU A 282 22.17 11.10 -0.07
N GLU A 283 23.41 10.60 -0.05
CA GLU A 283 24.61 11.42 0.17
C GLU A 283 24.77 12.58 -0.84
N ILE A 284 24.34 12.39 -2.09
CA ILE A 284 24.46 13.42 -3.14
C ILE A 284 23.54 14.64 -2.91
N PHE A 285 22.53 14.50 -2.04
CA PHE A 285 21.58 15.56 -1.70
C PHE A 285 22.00 16.34 -0.44
N LEU A 286 23.04 15.90 0.26
CA LEU A 286 23.56 16.57 1.45
C LEU A 286 23.99 18.00 1.11
N GLY A 287 23.47 18.97 1.88
CA GLY A 287 23.79 20.40 1.71
C GLY A 287 22.92 21.17 0.70
N ARG A 288 22.02 20.52 -0.04
CA ARG A 288 21.14 21.17 -1.04
C ARG A 288 19.68 21.32 -0.61
N SER A 289 19.19 20.46 0.28
CA SER A 289 17.78 20.41 0.66
C SER A 289 17.60 20.30 2.17
N ARG A 290 16.66 21.08 2.72
CA ARG A 290 16.23 20.98 4.12
C ARG A 290 15.49 19.66 4.43
N ASN A 291 15.21 18.83 3.42
CA ASN A 291 14.32 17.68 3.54
C ASN A 291 15.05 16.32 3.53
N VAL A 292 16.39 16.29 3.55
CA VAL A 292 17.15 15.01 3.62
C VAL A 292 16.84 14.26 4.92
N ASP A 293 16.68 14.97 6.04
CA ASP A 293 16.31 14.35 7.31
C ASP A 293 14.88 13.78 7.25
N ALA A 294 13.95 14.52 6.62
CA ALA A 294 12.56 14.10 6.49
C ALA A 294 12.38 12.89 5.55
N ILE A 295 13.18 12.80 4.48
CA ILE A 295 13.15 11.63 3.60
C ILE A 295 13.90 10.45 4.22
N SER A 296 15.03 10.65 4.93
CA SER A 296 15.75 9.53 5.55
C SER A 296 14.91 8.76 6.57
N ALA A 297 13.93 9.43 7.19
CA ALA A 297 12.99 8.79 8.11
C ALA A 297 12.21 7.61 7.51
N PHE A 298 12.02 7.48 6.18
CA PHE A 298 11.29 6.33 5.57
C PHE A 298 11.94 4.99 5.84
N ILE A 299 13.24 4.98 6.17
CA ILE A 299 13.98 3.80 6.58
C ILE A 299 13.42 3.21 7.89
N HIS A 300 12.75 4.04 8.70
CA HIS A 300 12.25 3.69 10.03
C HIS A 300 10.71 3.78 10.16
N ALA A 301 10.00 4.07 9.07
CA ALA A 301 8.53 4.13 9.02
C ALA A 301 7.91 2.76 9.29
#